data_AF-A0A397UCA2-F1
#
_entry.id   AF-A0A397UCA2-F1
#
_cell.length_a   1.000
_cell.length_b   1.000
_cell.length_c   1.000
_cell.angle_alpha   90.00
_cell.angle_beta   90.00
_cell.angle_gamma   90.00
#
_symmetry.space_group_name_H-M   'P 1'
#
loop_
_entity.id
_entity.type
_entity.pdbx_description
1 polymer ?
#
loop_
_entity_poly.entity_id
_entity_poly.type
_entity_poly.pdbx_seq_one_letter_code
_entity_poly.pdbx_strand_id
1 'polypeptide(L)'
;MGDITLFNSLVLPTAWNINDKSQFVSIDSSGLKVNYTDPNDYKAVIICANNPIPSQCGLFYFEIEILNEGKNGMIGVGYCTKQNNISDFMPGRKYVEDKENKENKSWGCAYYGDDGDLFCSGSCKPYGPTFTVGDTIGCYLNFRNDDKMIFYTKNGINLGIACYLPNNLDDLKNNLYPCIGLRSQDASVEANFGRKKFKYLTMTNDDIGKELWEACWINSKTFDQHVDELKNKSNDTLVLISRGKAYLIIGKYEEAYAVLTRLLEIESENIIALKYRGEINYMMKSHKN
;
A
#
# COMPACT_ATOMS: atom_id res chain seq x y z
N MET A 1 23.62 13.64 -5.46
CA MET A 1 22.82 13.89 -4.24
C MET A 1 21.51 14.47 -4.71
N GLY A 2 20.47 13.63 -4.83
CA GLY A 2 19.13 14.07 -5.23
C GLY A 2 18.36 14.46 -3.98
N ASP A 3 17.72 15.62 -4.01
CA ASP A 3 16.95 16.21 -2.92
C ASP A 3 15.99 15.19 -2.28
N ILE A 4 16.14 15.03 -0.97
CA ILE A 4 15.19 14.30 -0.13
C ILE A 4 13.91 15.14 -0.16
N THR A 5 12.85 14.61 -0.77
CA THR A 5 11.50 15.17 -0.66
C THR A 5 11.01 15.03 0.78
N LEU A 6 11.47 15.92 1.65
CA LEU A 6 10.91 16.15 2.98
C LEU A 6 9.55 16.80 2.79
N PHE A 7 8.52 15.99 2.62
CA PHE A 7 7.17 16.39 3.00
C PHE A 7 7.21 16.77 4.48
N ASN A 8 7.30 18.07 4.78
CA ASN A 8 7.17 18.63 6.14
C ASN A 8 7.98 17.94 7.24
N SER A 9 9.29 17.72 7.06
CA SER A 9 10.18 17.08 8.05
C SER A 9 9.89 15.60 8.40
N LEU A 10 8.96 14.94 7.70
CA LEU A 10 8.64 13.53 7.93
C LEU A 10 9.72 12.60 7.36
N VAL A 11 10.11 11.60 8.15
CA VAL A 11 11.01 10.54 7.71
C VAL A 11 10.18 9.37 7.17
N LEU A 12 10.12 9.26 5.84
CA LEU A 12 9.33 8.22 5.16
C LEU A 12 10.15 6.93 4.94
N PRO A 13 9.48 5.77 4.82
CA PRO A 13 10.10 4.56 4.26
C PRO A 13 10.61 4.84 2.84
N THR A 14 11.89 4.59 2.59
CA THR A 14 12.56 4.94 1.31
C THR A 14 13.43 3.82 0.73
N ALA A 15 13.68 2.77 1.52
CA ALA A 15 14.45 1.59 1.19
C ALA A 15 14.16 0.49 2.23
N TRP A 16 14.59 -0.73 1.96
CA TRP A 16 14.65 -1.81 2.93
C TRP A 16 15.72 -1.56 4.00
N ASN A 17 15.50 -2.06 5.22
CA ASN A 17 16.47 -1.94 6.29
C ASN A 17 17.63 -2.92 6.08
N ILE A 18 18.79 -2.40 5.64
CA ILE A 18 19.99 -3.22 5.41
C ILE A 18 20.65 -3.74 6.69
N ASN A 19 20.39 -3.10 7.83
CA ASN A 19 20.97 -3.45 9.11
C ASN A 19 20.10 -4.45 9.90
N ASP A 20 18.81 -4.52 9.58
CA ASP A 20 17.83 -5.41 10.22
C ASP A 20 17.31 -6.41 9.19
N LYS A 21 18.18 -7.36 8.80
CA LYS A 21 17.88 -8.39 7.83
C LYS A 21 18.44 -9.75 8.26
N SER A 22 17.78 -10.82 7.82
CA SER A 22 18.30 -12.18 7.96
C SER A 22 19.61 -12.39 7.17
N GLN A 23 20.43 -13.34 7.61
CA GLN A 23 21.59 -13.83 6.86
C GLN A 23 21.19 -14.51 5.53
N PHE A 24 19.94 -14.96 5.42
CA PHE A 24 19.39 -15.59 4.21
C PHE A 24 18.85 -14.58 3.19
N VAL A 25 19.22 -13.31 3.34
CA VAL A 25 18.78 -12.23 2.47
C VAL A 25 19.97 -11.36 2.08
N SER A 26 20.09 -11.12 0.78
CA SER A 26 20.95 -10.07 0.23
C SER A 26 20.08 -8.89 -0.20
N ILE A 27 20.55 -7.68 0.11
CA ILE A 27 19.94 -6.42 -0.35
C ILE A 27 21.02 -5.69 -1.13
N ASP A 28 20.66 -5.15 -2.29
CA ASP A 28 21.60 -4.43 -3.14
C ASP A 28 22.01 -3.06 -2.54
N SER A 29 22.97 -2.39 -3.17
CA SER A 29 23.46 -1.09 -2.70
C SER A 29 22.41 0.02 -2.78
N SER A 30 21.36 -0.13 -3.60
CA SER A 30 20.27 0.85 -3.66
C SER A 30 19.30 0.73 -2.46
N GLY A 31 19.33 -0.42 -1.77
CA GLY A 31 18.42 -0.76 -0.69
C GLY A 31 17.02 -1.16 -1.18
N LEU A 32 16.82 -1.40 -2.47
CA LEU A 32 15.49 -1.65 -3.06
C LEU A 32 15.32 -3.07 -3.56
N LYS A 33 16.39 -3.70 -4.05
CA LYS A 33 16.35 -5.07 -4.57
C LYS A 33 16.74 -6.05 -3.48
N VAL A 34 15.90 -7.06 -3.30
CA VAL A 34 16.06 -8.11 -2.30
C VAL A 34 16.14 -9.45 -3.01
N ASN A 35 17.14 -10.26 -2.66
CA ASN A 35 17.21 -11.65 -3.10
C ASN A 35 17.24 -12.57 -1.89
N TYR A 36 16.45 -13.63 -1.94
CA TYR A 36 16.46 -14.70 -0.97
C TYR A 36 17.58 -15.69 -1.29
N THR A 37 18.40 -16.02 -0.29
CA THR A 37 19.67 -16.75 -0.47
C THR A 37 19.78 -18.01 0.37
N ASP A 38 18.70 -18.47 1.04
CA ASP A 38 18.71 -19.79 1.70
C ASP A 38 18.68 -20.90 0.64
N PRO A 39 19.71 -21.77 0.56
CA PRO A 39 19.76 -22.84 -0.44
C PRO A 39 18.73 -23.95 -0.23
N ASN A 40 18.09 -24.03 0.95
CA ASN A 40 17.21 -25.16 1.30
C ASN A 40 15.74 -24.77 1.45
N ASP A 41 15.41 -23.49 1.29
CA ASP A 41 14.05 -22.94 1.38
C ASP A 41 13.27 -23.24 2.67
N TYR A 42 13.99 -23.62 3.74
CA TYR A 42 13.35 -23.99 4.99
C TYR A 42 12.91 -22.78 5.79
N LYS A 43 13.61 -21.64 5.66
CA LYS A 43 13.47 -20.50 6.57
C LYS A 43 12.69 -19.33 5.98
N ALA A 44 11.48 -19.10 6.51
CA ALA A 44 10.79 -17.85 6.22
C ALA A 44 11.54 -16.65 6.81
N VAL A 45 11.67 -15.59 6.00
CA VAL A 45 12.30 -14.33 6.41
C VAL A 45 11.36 -13.16 6.14
N ILE A 46 11.42 -12.15 7.01
CA ILE A 46 10.75 -10.87 6.83
C ILE A 46 11.79 -9.78 6.67
N ILE A 47 11.51 -8.87 5.75
CA ILE A 47 12.29 -7.66 5.53
C ILE A 47 11.34 -6.47 5.67
N CYS A 48 11.67 -5.56 6.58
CA CYS A 48 10.93 -4.31 6.79
C CYS A 48 11.67 -3.13 6.17
N ALA A 49 10.93 -2.06 5.86
CA ALA A 49 11.53 -0.82 5.42
C ALA A 49 12.42 -0.19 6.51
N ASN A 50 13.29 0.75 6.10
CA ASN A 50 14.23 1.44 6.97
C ASN A 50 13.56 2.36 8.01
N ASN A 51 12.31 2.76 7.79
CA ASN A 51 11.53 3.60 8.69
C ASN A 51 10.09 3.09 8.76
N PRO A 52 9.37 3.31 9.88
CA PRO A 52 7.94 3.09 9.95
C PRO A 52 7.22 4.14 9.10
N ILE A 53 5.95 3.88 8.78
CA ILE A 53 5.06 4.86 8.18
C ILE A 53 4.68 5.87 9.27
N PRO A 54 5.00 7.17 9.10
CA PRO A 54 4.64 8.19 10.07
C PRO A 54 3.12 8.27 10.26
N SER A 55 2.66 8.44 11.50
CA SER A 55 1.23 8.58 11.84
C SER A 55 0.59 9.84 11.26
N GLN A 56 1.42 10.81 10.86
CA GLN A 56 1.00 12.00 10.12
C GLN A 56 0.70 11.71 8.64
N CYS A 57 1.03 10.52 8.12
CA CYS A 57 0.62 10.14 6.77
C CYS A 57 -0.89 9.92 6.74
N GLY A 58 -1.58 10.57 5.82
CA GLY A 58 -2.99 10.24 5.53
C GLY A 58 -3.06 8.99 4.66
N LEU A 59 -2.07 8.82 3.81
CA LEU A 59 -1.98 7.76 2.84
C LEU A 59 -0.54 7.27 2.77
N PHE A 60 -0.36 5.97 2.53
CA PHE A 60 0.92 5.41 2.11
C PHE A 60 0.71 4.39 0.98
N TYR A 61 1.61 4.42 0.00
CA TYR A 61 1.58 3.49 -1.13
C TYR A 61 3.00 3.16 -1.58
N PHE A 62 3.23 1.88 -1.87
CA PHE A 62 4.47 1.40 -2.48
C PHE A 62 4.16 0.23 -3.43
N GLU A 63 5.06 -0.04 -4.37
CA GLU A 63 4.94 -1.15 -5.31
C GLU A 63 6.13 -2.10 -5.18
N ILE A 64 5.88 -3.40 -5.33
CA ILE A 64 6.89 -4.46 -5.40
C ILE A 64 6.81 -5.11 -6.78
N GLU A 65 7.91 -5.10 -7.51
CA GLU A 65 8.08 -5.85 -8.76
C GLU A 65 8.66 -7.24 -8.47
N ILE A 66 8.02 -8.27 -9.00
CA ILE A 66 8.49 -9.66 -8.87
C ILE A 66 9.50 -9.92 -9.99
N LEU A 67 10.78 -9.97 -9.66
CA LEU A 67 11.86 -10.20 -10.63
C LEU A 67 12.12 -11.69 -10.85
N ASN A 68 11.97 -12.48 -9.79
CA ASN A 68 12.00 -13.94 -9.82
C ASN A 68 11.08 -14.44 -8.69
N GLU A 69 10.13 -15.32 -9.02
CA GLU A 69 9.21 -15.88 -8.02
C GLU A 69 9.87 -16.98 -7.16
N GLY A 70 11.03 -17.48 -7.59
CA GLY A 70 11.71 -18.59 -6.94
C GLY A 70 11.07 -19.94 -7.26
N LYS A 71 11.37 -20.97 -6.47
CA LYS A 71 10.91 -22.35 -6.76
C LYS A 71 9.43 -22.60 -6.50
N ASN A 72 8.82 -21.86 -5.58
CA ASN A 72 7.47 -22.13 -5.09
C ASN A 72 6.58 -20.86 -4.99
N GLY A 73 7.09 -19.67 -5.33
CA GLY A 73 6.30 -18.45 -5.36
C GLY A 73 5.90 -17.89 -3.99
N MET A 74 6.38 -18.45 -2.87
CA MET A 74 6.02 -18.02 -1.51
C MET A 74 6.63 -16.65 -1.16
N ILE A 75 6.00 -15.61 -1.68
CA ILE A 75 6.32 -14.20 -1.51
C ILE A 75 5.08 -13.53 -0.91
N GLY A 76 5.20 -12.99 0.29
CA GLY A 76 4.15 -12.19 0.93
C GLY A 76 4.51 -10.72 0.84
N VAL A 77 3.58 -9.86 0.41
CA VAL A 77 3.77 -8.41 0.37
C VAL A 77 2.74 -7.73 1.25
N GLY A 78 3.15 -6.79 2.10
CA GLY A 78 2.19 -6.01 2.88
C GLY A 78 2.82 -5.15 3.98
N TYR A 79 2.23 -5.24 5.17
CA TYR A 79 2.57 -4.40 6.31
C TYR A 79 2.73 -5.23 7.58
N CYS A 80 3.65 -4.85 8.46
CA CYS A 80 3.73 -5.43 9.80
C CYS A 80 4.23 -4.42 10.84
N THR A 81 3.92 -4.68 12.10
CA THR A 81 4.57 -3.99 13.21
C THR A 81 6.01 -4.45 13.35
N LYS A 82 6.88 -3.63 13.97
CA LYS A 82 8.24 -4.07 14.28
C LYS A 82 8.20 -5.39 15.07
N GLN A 83 8.91 -6.40 14.58
CA GLN A 83 8.99 -7.70 15.24
C GLN A 83 10.31 -7.80 15.99
N ASN A 84 10.25 -8.02 17.30
CA ASN A 84 11.44 -8.36 18.07
C ASN A 84 11.64 -9.88 17.99
N ASN A 85 12.76 -10.32 17.41
CA ASN A 85 13.25 -11.71 17.50
C ASN A 85 12.30 -12.82 17.01
N ILE A 86 11.66 -12.67 15.84
CA ILE A 86 10.90 -13.76 15.24
C ILE A 86 11.65 -14.29 14.02
N SER A 87 12.41 -15.37 14.22
CA SER A 87 12.94 -16.18 13.12
C SER A 87 11.84 -17.08 12.55
N ASP A 88 11.85 -17.34 11.24
CA ASP A 88 10.96 -18.30 10.58
C ASP A 88 9.49 -17.87 10.58
N PHE A 89 9.24 -16.65 10.08
CA PHE A 89 7.92 -16.06 10.02
C PHE A 89 7.66 -15.38 8.68
N MET A 90 6.41 -15.41 8.24
CA MET A 90 5.91 -14.70 7.07
C MET A 90 4.84 -13.69 7.52
N PRO A 91 4.74 -12.51 6.88
CA PRO A 91 3.90 -11.43 7.35
C PRO A 91 2.41 -11.84 7.40
N GLY A 92 1.74 -11.54 8.51
CA GLY A 92 0.32 -11.81 8.71
C GLY A 92 -0.06 -13.24 9.13
N ARG A 93 0.85 -14.24 9.15
CA ARG A 93 0.48 -15.63 9.48
C ARG A 93 0.18 -15.93 10.94
N LYS A 94 0.62 -15.09 11.87
CA LYS A 94 0.35 -15.24 13.31
C LYS A 94 0.07 -13.88 13.92
N TYR A 95 -0.77 -13.92 14.92
CA TYR A 95 -0.85 -12.91 15.95
C TYR A 95 -0.05 -13.44 17.15
N VAL A 96 0.94 -12.67 17.59
CA VAL A 96 1.74 -13.00 18.77
C VAL A 96 1.37 -12.00 19.86
N GLU A 97 0.71 -12.49 20.90
CA GLU A 97 0.63 -11.78 22.18
C GLU A 97 1.91 -12.09 22.94
N ASP A 98 2.71 -11.06 23.20
CA ASP A 98 3.83 -11.17 24.12
C ASP A 98 3.28 -11.43 25.53
N LYS A 99 3.48 -12.67 26.02
CA LYS A 99 2.98 -13.12 27.32
C LYS A 99 3.70 -12.45 28.49
N GLU A 100 4.90 -11.91 28.25
CA GLU A 100 5.71 -11.23 29.26
C GLU A 100 5.51 -9.71 29.22
N ASN A 101 5.21 -9.15 28.04
CA ASN A 101 4.91 -7.73 27.85
C ASN A 101 3.55 -7.56 27.16
N LYS A 102 2.47 -7.36 27.94
CA LYS A 102 1.10 -7.13 27.44
C LYS A 102 0.97 -5.95 26.46
N GLU A 103 2.00 -5.12 26.33
CA GLU A 103 2.11 -3.96 25.43
C GLU A 103 2.63 -4.30 24.02
N ASN A 104 3.26 -5.46 23.79
CA ASN A 104 3.79 -5.84 22.48
C ASN A 104 2.86 -6.81 21.76
N LYS A 105 1.84 -6.28 21.08
CA LYS A 105 1.01 -7.04 20.14
C LYS A 105 1.60 -6.95 18.75
N SER A 106 2.07 -8.08 18.21
CA SER A 106 2.53 -8.09 16.81
C SER A 106 1.34 -8.13 15.87
N TRP A 107 1.25 -7.18 14.94
CA TRP A 107 0.25 -7.17 13.88
C TRP A 107 0.91 -7.30 12.51
N GLY A 108 0.25 -7.97 11.57
CA GLY A 108 0.69 -7.99 10.18
C GLY A 108 -0.44 -8.35 9.23
N CYS A 109 -0.33 -7.88 8.00
CA CYS A 109 -1.23 -8.21 6.90
C CYS A 109 -0.41 -8.29 5.62
N ALA A 110 -0.53 -9.39 4.88
CA ALA A 110 0.15 -9.56 3.60
C ALA A 110 -0.65 -10.42 2.62
N TYR A 111 -0.49 -10.10 1.35
CA TYR A 111 -1.03 -10.80 0.20
C TYR A 111 0.05 -11.68 -0.43
N TYR A 112 -0.28 -12.95 -0.68
CA TYR A 112 0.68 -14.01 -1.01
C TYR A 112 0.60 -14.40 -2.49
N GLY A 113 1.77 -14.63 -3.08
CA GLY A 113 1.92 -14.90 -4.50
C GLY A 113 1.55 -16.30 -4.93
N ASP A 114 1.82 -17.29 -4.05
CA ASP A 114 1.65 -18.71 -4.32
C ASP A 114 0.18 -19.14 -4.39
N ASP A 115 -0.67 -18.60 -3.52
CA ASP A 115 -2.08 -18.98 -3.39
C ASP A 115 -3.05 -17.84 -3.71
N GLY A 116 -2.59 -16.58 -3.70
CA GLY A 116 -3.46 -15.41 -3.85
C GLY A 116 -4.25 -15.05 -2.59
N ASP A 117 -3.94 -15.69 -1.46
CA ASP A 117 -4.63 -15.48 -0.20
C ASP A 117 -4.10 -14.24 0.55
N LEU A 118 -4.96 -13.69 1.39
CA LEU A 118 -4.62 -12.65 2.35
C LEU A 118 -4.45 -13.28 3.73
N PHE A 119 -3.27 -13.10 4.31
CA PHE A 119 -3.00 -13.41 5.70
C PHE A 119 -3.00 -12.13 6.52
N CYS A 120 -3.87 -12.05 7.53
CA CYS A 120 -3.98 -10.89 8.41
C CYS A 120 -4.04 -11.34 9.88
N SER A 121 -2.92 -11.16 10.59
CA SER A 121 -2.74 -11.46 12.01
C SER A 121 -3.33 -12.81 12.45
N GLY A 122 -2.96 -13.88 11.74
CA GLY A 122 -3.40 -15.25 12.02
C GLY A 122 -4.67 -15.69 11.31
N SER A 123 -5.42 -14.76 10.71
CA SER A 123 -6.51 -15.10 9.79
C SER A 123 -6.00 -15.30 8.37
N CYS A 124 -6.66 -16.17 7.60
CA CYS A 124 -6.38 -16.44 6.20
C CYS A 124 -7.71 -16.42 5.44
N LYS A 125 -7.74 -15.76 4.28
CA LYS A 125 -8.91 -15.77 3.38
C LYS A 125 -8.48 -15.63 1.91
N PRO A 126 -9.25 -16.19 0.97
CA PRO A 126 -9.12 -15.85 -0.44
C PRO A 126 -9.26 -14.34 -0.65
N TYR A 127 -8.41 -13.78 -1.51
CA TYR A 127 -8.40 -12.34 -1.75
C TYR A 127 -8.24 -11.97 -3.22
N GLY A 128 -7.14 -12.39 -3.84
CA GLY A 128 -6.78 -11.98 -5.19
C GLY A 128 -6.29 -13.15 -6.04
N PRO A 129 -5.93 -12.89 -7.31
CA PRO A 129 -5.23 -13.88 -8.13
C PRO A 129 -3.86 -14.23 -7.53
N THR A 130 -3.21 -15.29 -8.00
CA THR A 130 -1.77 -15.49 -7.73
C THR A 130 -0.94 -14.42 -8.45
N PHE A 131 0.34 -14.27 -8.10
CA PHE A 131 1.27 -13.38 -8.81
C PHE A 131 2.66 -13.98 -8.98
N THR A 132 3.30 -13.62 -10.09
CA THR A 132 4.53 -14.26 -10.57
C THR A 132 5.48 -13.23 -11.20
N VAL A 133 6.57 -13.70 -11.81
CA VAL A 133 7.58 -12.89 -12.51
C VAL A 133 6.95 -11.90 -13.49
N GLY A 134 7.38 -10.63 -13.38
CA GLY A 134 6.90 -9.51 -14.20
C GLY A 134 5.66 -8.81 -13.64
N ASP A 135 4.97 -9.40 -12.68
CA ASP A 135 3.88 -8.73 -11.97
C ASP A 135 4.41 -7.63 -11.04
N THR A 136 3.59 -6.59 -10.85
CA THR A 136 3.81 -5.54 -9.86
C THR A 136 2.67 -5.53 -8.87
N ILE A 137 2.98 -5.72 -7.60
CA ILE A 137 2.04 -5.70 -6.49
C ILE A 137 2.17 -4.37 -5.74
N GLY A 138 1.14 -3.55 -5.85
CA GLY A 138 1.04 -2.32 -5.07
C GLY A 138 0.31 -2.55 -3.77
N CYS A 139 0.74 -1.86 -2.73
CA CYS A 139 0.19 -1.94 -1.38
C CYS A 139 -0.28 -0.57 -0.97
N TYR A 140 -1.59 -0.44 -0.80
CA TYR A 140 -2.23 0.81 -0.43
C TYR A 140 -2.65 0.76 1.03
N LEU A 141 -2.41 1.87 1.73
CA LEU A 141 -2.80 2.06 3.11
C LEU A 141 -3.42 3.44 3.28
N ASN A 142 -4.66 3.47 3.75
CA ASN A 142 -5.37 4.69 4.13
C ASN A 142 -5.50 4.79 5.64
N PHE A 143 -4.94 5.85 6.22
CA PHE A 143 -5.09 6.21 7.63
C PHE A 143 -6.17 7.27 7.86
N ARG A 144 -6.80 7.80 6.80
CA ARG A 144 -7.87 8.79 6.89
C ARG A 144 -9.20 8.14 7.26
N ASN A 145 -10.05 8.94 7.90
CA ASN A 145 -11.41 8.59 8.33
C ASN A 145 -11.44 7.46 9.39
N ASP A 146 -12.65 7.07 9.77
CA ASP A 146 -12.87 5.95 10.69
C ASP A 146 -12.56 4.60 10.01
N ASP A 147 -12.79 4.49 8.70
CA ASP A 147 -12.57 3.28 7.89
C ASP A 147 -11.12 3.17 7.36
N LYS A 148 -10.16 3.05 8.27
CA LYS A 148 -8.76 2.84 7.91
C LYS A 148 -8.61 1.48 7.24
N MET A 149 -8.04 1.44 6.04
CA MET A 149 -8.10 0.25 5.19
C MET A 149 -6.80 0.00 4.43
N ILE A 150 -6.61 -1.27 4.09
CA ILE A 150 -5.57 -1.74 3.17
C ILE A 150 -6.25 -2.38 1.96
N PHE A 151 -5.73 -2.10 0.79
CA PHE A 151 -5.99 -2.89 -0.41
C PHE A 151 -4.69 -3.07 -1.19
N TYR A 152 -4.72 -4.01 -2.14
CA TYR A 152 -3.61 -4.26 -3.04
C TYR A 152 -4.02 -3.96 -4.48
N THR A 153 -3.02 -3.75 -5.31
CA THR A 153 -3.18 -3.61 -6.75
C THR A 153 -2.27 -4.62 -7.44
N LYS A 154 -2.72 -5.21 -8.54
CA LYS A 154 -1.87 -6.04 -9.40
C LYS A 154 -1.77 -5.36 -10.77
N ASN A 155 -0.56 -5.04 -11.19
CA ASN A 155 -0.28 -4.36 -12.47
C ASN A 155 -1.11 -3.08 -12.68
N GLY A 156 -1.29 -2.31 -11.61
CA GLY A 156 -2.07 -1.07 -11.61
C GLY A 156 -3.59 -1.25 -11.55
N ILE A 157 -4.10 -2.48 -11.39
CA ILE A 157 -5.52 -2.77 -11.19
C ILE A 157 -5.81 -3.01 -9.72
N ASN A 158 -6.77 -2.27 -9.15
CA ASN A 158 -7.23 -2.43 -7.77
C ASN A 158 -7.92 -3.78 -7.55
N LEU A 159 -7.53 -4.50 -6.49
CA LEU A 159 -8.05 -5.83 -6.15
C LEU A 159 -9.16 -5.80 -5.08
N GLY A 160 -9.48 -4.62 -4.54
CA GLY A 160 -10.54 -4.46 -3.55
C GLY A 160 -10.01 -4.51 -2.13
N ILE A 161 -10.86 -4.22 -1.15
CA ILE A 161 -10.42 -4.09 0.24
C ILE A 161 -9.93 -5.42 0.78
N ALA A 162 -8.68 -5.43 1.24
CA ALA A 162 -8.06 -6.56 1.88
C ALA A 162 -8.50 -6.66 3.34
N CYS A 163 -8.31 -5.59 4.11
CA CYS A 163 -8.74 -5.53 5.51
C CYS A 163 -8.92 -4.08 5.99
N TYR A 164 -9.69 -3.95 7.06
CA TYR A 164 -9.74 -2.73 7.86
C TYR A 164 -8.77 -2.84 9.03
N LEU A 165 -8.14 -1.72 9.37
CA LEU A 165 -7.30 -1.61 10.56
C LEU A 165 -8.18 -1.37 11.79
N PRO A 166 -7.79 -1.88 12.97
CA PRO A 166 -8.55 -1.63 14.20
C PRO A 166 -8.59 -0.14 14.54
N ASN A 167 -9.70 0.31 15.13
CA ASN A 167 -9.89 1.73 15.47
C ASN A 167 -8.90 2.25 16.51
N ASN A 168 -8.45 1.39 17.43
CA ASN A 168 -7.36 1.70 18.35
C ASN A 168 -6.02 1.38 17.67
N LEU A 169 -5.37 2.41 17.12
CA LEU A 169 -4.04 2.32 16.50
C LEU A 169 -2.93 2.78 17.41
N ASP A 170 -3.13 2.98 18.71
CA ASP A 170 -2.06 3.49 19.56
C ASP A 170 -0.82 2.57 19.52
N ASP A 171 -1.02 1.25 19.40
CA ASP A 171 0.04 0.25 19.22
C ASP A 171 0.63 0.21 17.78
N LEU A 172 -0.11 0.71 16.79
CA LEU A 172 0.28 0.72 15.37
C LEU A 172 0.91 2.05 14.92
N LYS A 173 0.64 3.14 15.65
CA LYS A 173 1.15 4.49 15.36
C LYS A 173 2.68 4.46 15.37
N ASN A 174 3.27 4.91 14.26
CA ASN A 174 4.74 4.93 14.08
C ASN A 174 5.42 3.57 14.27
N ASN A 175 4.67 2.47 14.23
CA ASN A 175 5.19 1.13 14.40
C ASN A 175 4.85 0.23 13.21
N LEU A 176 4.09 0.71 12.22
CA LEU A 176 3.75 -0.04 11.02
C LEU A 176 4.78 0.19 9.91
N TYR A 177 5.32 -0.88 9.36
CA TYR A 177 6.33 -0.86 8.29
C TYR A 177 5.77 -1.51 7.03
N PRO A 178 6.09 -0.99 5.84
CA PRO A 178 6.09 -1.80 4.62
C PRO A 178 7.01 -3.00 4.83
N CYS A 179 6.55 -4.18 4.43
CA CYS A 179 7.33 -5.39 4.56
C CYS A 179 7.09 -6.37 3.40
N ILE A 180 8.08 -7.22 3.20
CA ILE A 180 7.98 -8.43 2.39
C ILE A 180 8.37 -9.64 3.22
N GLY A 181 7.73 -10.77 2.95
CA GLY A 181 8.11 -12.08 3.43
C GLY A 181 8.59 -12.93 2.27
N LEU A 182 9.70 -13.65 2.45
CA LEU A 182 10.25 -14.55 1.45
C LEU A 182 10.46 -15.95 2.06
N ARG A 183 10.02 -16.96 1.34
CA ARG A 183 10.30 -18.38 1.61
C ARG A 183 10.28 -19.18 0.31
N SER A 184 10.89 -18.59 -0.73
CA SER A 184 11.04 -19.22 -2.02
C SER A 184 12.47 -19.11 -2.49
N GLN A 185 13.14 -20.25 -2.67
CA GLN A 185 14.53 -20.30 -3.12
C GLN A 185 14.69 -19.54 -4.44
N ASP A 186 15.73 -18.70 -4.52
CA ASP A 186 16.05 -17.83 -5.66
C ASP A 186 15.06 -16.68 -5.92
N ALA A 187 14.07 -16.46 -5.04
CA ALA A 187 13.15 -15.34 -5.17
C ALA A 187 13.88 -13.99 -5.12
N SER A 188 13.45 -13.08 -5.98
CA SER A 188 14.00 -11.75 -6.13
C SER A 188 12.89 -10.75 -6.38
N VAL A 189 12.90 -9.64 -5.65
CA VAL A 189 11.92 -8.56 -5.78
C VAL A 189 12.60 -7.19 -5.73
N GLU A 190 11.97 -6.18 -6.32
CA GLU A 190 12.43 -4.79 -6.24
C GLU A 190 11.30 -3.88 -5.75
N ALA A 191 11.62 -3.04 -4.75
CA ALA A 191 10.67 -2.08 -4.21
C ALA A 191 10.72 -0.73 -4.94
N ASN A 192 9.55 -0.15 -5.12
CA ASN A 192 9.35 1.25 -5.49
C ASN A 192 8.63 1.97 -4.35
N PHE A 193 9.39 2.70 -3.53
CA PHE A 193 8.85 3.61 -2.51
C PHE A 193 8.56 5.03 -3.06
N GLY A 194 8.18 5.13 -4.34
CA GLY A 194 7.91 6.39 -5.03
C GLY A 194 9.11 7.02 -5.77
N ARG A 195 10.21 6.28 -5.97
CA ARG A 195 11.35 6.74 -6.79
C ARG A 195 11.07 6.65 -8.29
N LYS A 196 10.18 5.75 -8.69
CA LYS A 196 9.68 5.59 -10.06
C LYS A 196 8.18 5.87 -10.06
N LYS A 197 7.64 6.27 -11.22
CA LYS A 197 6.20 6.41 -11.40
C LYS A 197 5.50 5.07 -11.13
N PHE A 198 4.45 5.10 -10.32
CA PHE A 198 3.65 3.92 -10.00
C PHE A 198 2.85 3.43 -11.22
N LYS A 199 2.60 2.12 -11.31
CA LYS A 199 1.69 1.54 -12.31
C LYS A 199 0.22 1.84 -12.00
N TYR A 200 -0.12 2.00 -10.72
CA TYR A 200 -1.48 2.35 -10.32
C TYR A 200 -1.79 3.84 -10.57
N LEU A 201 -2.61 4.11 -11.58
CA LEU A 201 -2.91 5.46 -12.07
C LEU A 201 -3.42 6.41 -10.98
N THR A 202 -4.26 5.91 -10.08
CA THR A 202 -4.84 6.69 -8.97
C THR A 202 -3.74 7.24 -8.05
N MET A 203 -2.60 6.56 -7.96
CA MET A 203 -1.41 6.99 -7.20
C MET A 203 -0.37 7.74 -8.05
N THR A 204 -0.78 8.37 -9.15
CA THR A 204 0.07 9.28 -9.94
C THR A 204 -0.46 10.71 -9.85
N ASN A 205 0.36 11.70 -10.20
CA ASN A 205 -0.02 13.11 -10.23
C ASN A 205 -0.34 13.62 -11.65
N ASP A 206 -0.52 12.74 -12.64
CA ASP A 206 -0.73 13.14 -14.03
C ASP A 206 -2.00 13.99 -14.23
N ASP A 207 -3.04 13.68 -13.44
CA ASP A 207 -4.40 14.21 -13.66
C ASP A 207 -4.83 15.21 -12.59
N ILE A 208 -3.94 15.58 -11.65
CA ILE A 208 -4.23 16.49 -10.54
C ILE A 208 -3.09 17.44 -10.24
N GLY A 209 -3.44 18.64 -9.75
CA GLY A 209 -2.46 19.66 -9.36
C GLY A 209 -1.54 19.18 -8.24
N LYS A 210 -0.28 19.67 -8.28
CA LYS A 210 0.77 19.33 -7.30
C LYS A 210 0.33 19.54 -5.85
N GLU A 211 -0.31 20.66 -5.54
CA GLU A 211 -0.76 20.99 -4.17
C GLU A 211 -1.76 19.96 -3.63
N LEU A 212 -2.76 19.57 -4.43
CA LEU A 212 -3.74 18.55 -4.05
C LEU A 212 -3.08 17.18 -3.90
N TRP A 213 -2.19 16.84 -4.84
CA TRP A 213 -1.41 15.60 -4.78
C TRP A 213 -0.59 15.51 -3.48
N GLU A 214 0.11 16.58 -3.13
CA GLU A 214 0.91 16.67 -1.92
C GLU A 214 0.05 16.58 -0.65
N ALA A 215 -1.13 17.22 -0.66
CA ALA A 215 -2.07 17.18 0.46
C ALA A 215 -2.64 15.78 0.71
N CYS A 216 -2.77 14.91 -0.30
CA CYS A 216 -3.26 13.53 -0.15
C CYS A 216 -2.38 12.71 0.82
N TRP A 217 -1.06 12.91 0.78
CA TRP A 217 -0.10 12.12 1.55
C TRP A 217 -0.11 12.46 3.04
N ILE A 218 -0.47 13.68 3.42
CA ILE A 218 -0.40 14.15 4.81
C ILE A 218 -1.80 14.22 5.42
N ASN A 219 -2.00 13.54 6.55
CA ASN A 219 -3.22 13.55 7.35
C ASN A 219 -3.42 14.93 8.01
N SER A 220 -3.93 15.87 7.22
CA SER A 220 -4.11 17.26 7.62
C SER A 220 -5.45 17.79 7.14
N LYS A 221 -5.99 18.76 7.89
CA LYS A 221 -7.18 19.55 7.50
C LYS A 221 -7.00 20.24 6.15
N THR A 222 -5.75 20.42 5.71
CA THR A 222 -5.37 20.99 4.43
C THR A 222 -5.99 20.23 3.26
N PHE A 223 -6.09 18.90 3.33
CA PHE A 223 -6.71 18.13 2.24
C PHE A 223 -8.20 18.44 2.08
N ASP A 224 -8.97 18.43 3.18
CA ASP A 224 -10.41 18.74 3.13
C ASP A 224 -10.64 20.18 2.65
N GLN A 225 -9.80 21.13 3.09
CA GLN A 225 -9.83 22.51 2.61
C GLN A 225 -9.59 22.61 1.09
N HIS A 226 -8.58 21.93 0.57
CA HIS A 226 -8.31 21.93 -0.88
C HIS A 226 -9.47 21.31 -1.66
N VAL A 227 -10.05 20.21 -1.17
CA VAL A 227 -11.22 19.58 -1.79
C VAL A 227 -12.45 20.50 -1.73
N ASP A 228 -12.66 21.21 -0.63
CA ASP A 228 -13.75 22.19 -0.46
C ASP A 228 -13.57 23.41 -1.36
N GLU A 229 -12.35 23.92 -1.52
CA GLU A 229 -12.06 25.00 -2.47
C GLU A 229 -12.41 24.61 -3.91
N LEU A 230 -12.17 23.35 -4.28
CA LEU A 230 -12.56 22.83 -5.59
C LEU A 230 -14.09 22.72 -5.75
N LYS A 231 -14.88 22.65 -4.65
CA LYS A 231 -16.35 22.69 -4.73
C LYS A 231 -16.87 24.02 -5.23
N ASN A 232 -16.16 25.10 -4.91
CA ASN A 232 -16.54 26.48 -5.24
C ASN A 232 -15.99 26.95 -6.59
N LYS A 233 -15.11 26.16 -7.24
CA LYS A 233 -14.60 26.43 -8.58
C LYS A 233 -15.56 25.87 -9.65
N SER A 234 -15.50 26.44 -10.85
CA SER A 234 -16.37 26.14 -12.00
C SER A 234 -16.51 24.63 -12.28
N ASN A 235 -17.54 24.25 -13.06
CA ASN A 235 -17.70 22.88 -13.61
C ASN A 235 -16.69 22.56 -14.72
N ASP A 236 -15.45 23.06 -14.60
CA ASP A 236 -14.37 22.70 -15.49
C ASP A 236 -14.06 21.21 -15.33
N THR A 237 -13.91 20.50 -16.45
CA THR A 237 -13.53 19.10 -16.53
C THR A 237 -12.35 18.76 -15.62
N LEU A 238 -11.30 19.58 -15.59
CA LEU A 238 -10.10 19.31 -14.78
C LEU A 238 -10.39 19.38 -13.27
N VAL A 239 -11.27 20.27 -12.84
CA VAL A 239 -11.70 20.40 -11.43
C VAL A 239 -12.50 19.17 -11.02
N LEU A 240 -13.40 18.69 -11.87
CA LEU A 240 -14.20 17.50 -11.60
C LEU A 240 -13.33 16.23 -11.56
N ILE A 241 -12.38 16.06 -12.48
CA ILE A 241 -11.38 14.98 -12.43
C ILE A 241 -10.62 15.04 -11.10
N SER A 242 -10.12 16.22 -10.73
CA SER A 242 -9.32 16.38 -9.52
C SER A 242 -10.09 16.04 -8.25
N ARG A 243 -11.35 16.48 -8.16
CA ARG A 243 -12.24 16.15 -7.04
C ARG A 243 -12.60 14.67 -7.00
N GLY A 244 -12.94 14.08 -8.14
CA GLY A 244 -13.28 12.67 -8.25
C GLY A 244 -12.10 11.78 -7.82
N LYS A 245 -10.89 12.08 -8.30
CA LYS A 245 -9.66 11.40 -7.92
C LYS A 245 -9.37 11.57 -6.42
N ALA A 246 -9.48 12.79 -5.90
CA ALA A 246 -9.24 13.07 -4.48
C ALA A 246 -10.18 12.25 -3.59
N TYR A 247 -11.47 12.18 -3.90
CA TYR A 247 -12.42 11.35 -3.15
C TYR A 247 -12.12 9.86 -3.27
N LEU A 248 -11.76 9.38 -4.46
CA LEU A 248 -11.32 8.00 -4.66
C LEU A 248 -10.10 7.67 -3.78
N ILE A 249 -9.07 8.53 -3.79
CA ILE A 249 -7.84 8.39 -2.97
C ILE A 249 -8.13 8.36 -1.48
N ILE A 250 -9.22 8.95 -0.98
CA ILE A 250 -9.51 8.94 0.47
C ILE A 250 -10.62 7.97 0.85
N GLY A 251 -11.10 7.15 -0.09
CA GLY A 251 -12.15 6.16 0.14
C GLY A 251 -13.57 6.73 0.23
N LYS A 252 -13.80 7.98 -0.20
CA LYS A 252 -15.13 8.59 -0.31
C LYS A 252 -15.78 8.19 -1.64
N TYR A 253 -16.06 6.90 -1.79
CA TYR A 253 -16.41 6.29 -3.08
C TYR A 253 -17.74 6.82 -3.65
N GLU A 254 -18.75 7.06 -2.80
CA GLU A 254 -20.04 7.61 -3.22
C GLU A 254 -19.90 9.05 -3.74
N GLU A 255 -19.15 9.89 -3.03
CA GLU A 255 -18.86 11.26 -3.46
C GLU A 255 -18.01 11.28 -4.74
N ALA A 256 -17.03 10.39 -4.85
CA ALA A 256 -16.23 10.21 -6.07
C ALA A 256 -17.13 9.83 -7.25
N TYR A 257 -18.03 8.87 -7.05
CA TYR A 257 -18.97 8.41 -8.06
C TYR A 257 -19.87 9.55 -8.57
N ALA A 258 -20.44 10.34 -7.65
CA ALA A 258 -21.33 11.45 -7.99
C ALA A 258 -20.61 12.53 -8.82
N VAL A 259 -19.40 12.92 -8.42
CA VAL A 259 -18.60 13.92 -9.15
C VAL A 259 -18.23 13.42 -10.55
N LEU A 260 -17.80 12.17 -10.68
CA LEU A 260 -17.40 11.60 -11.97
C LEU A 260 -18.59 11.34 -12.89
N THR A 261 -19.77 11.05 -12.33
CA THR A 261 -21.01 10.93 -13.11
C THR A 261 -21.37 12.27 -13.73
N ARG A 262 -21.32 13.36 -12.96
CA ARG A 262 -21.52 14.71 -13.47
C ARG A 262 -20.52 15.07 -14.57
N LEU A 263 -19.26 14.67 -14.42
CA LEU A 263 -18.26 14.89 -15.46
C LEU A 263 -18.63 14.15 -16.76
N LEU A 264 -19.08 12.90 -16.67
CA LEU A 264 -19.49 12.11 -17.83
C LEU A 264 -20.79 12.59 -18.49
N GLU A 265 -21.62 13.37 -17.78
CA GLU A 265 -22.75 14.09 -18.38
C GLU A 265 -22.30 15.26 -19.26
N ILE A 266 -21.14 15.88 -18.93
CA ILE A 266 -20.54 16.98 -19.69
C ILE A 266 -19.68 16.44 -20.85
N GLU A 267 -18.89 15.40 -20.58
CA GLU A 267 -17.96 14.78 -21.52
C GLU A 267 -18.06 13.25 -21.41
N SER A 268 -18.98 12.66 -22.18
CA SER A 268 -19.32 11.23 -22.08
C SER A 268 -18.17 10.28 -22.42
N GLU A 269 -17.18 10.74 -23.19
CA GLU A 269 -16.02 9.96 -23.62
C GLU A 269 -14.76 10.23 -22.79
N ASN A 270 -14.88 10.95 -21.65
CA ASN A 270 -13.73 11.23 -20.80
C ASN A 270 -13.12 9.94 -20.21
N ILE A 271 -11.97 9.53 -20.74
CA ILE A 271 -11.31 8.26 -20.43
C ILE A 271 -10.92 8.16 -18.94
N ILE A 272 -10.43 9.25 -18.35
CA ILE A 272 -10.02 9.27 -16.94
C ILE A 272 -11.23 9.05 -16.03
N ALA A 273 -12.33 9.75 -16.31
CA ALA A 273 -13.57 9.61 -15.56
C ALA A 273 -14.16 8.19 -15.67
N LEU A 274 -14.15 7.61 -16.87
CA LEU A 274 -14.58 6.22 -17.09
C LEU A 274 -13.74 5.22 -16.28
N LYS A 275 -12.40 5.38 -16.29
CA LYS A 275 -11.48 4.52 -15.53
C LYS A 275 -11.75 4.59 -14.03
N TYR A 276 -11.76 5.79 -13.46
CA TYR A 276 -12.01 5.96 -12.02
C TYR A 276 -13.41 5.47 -11.62
N ARG A 277 -14.44 5.72 -12.43
CA ARG A 277 -15.80 5.23 -12.13
C ARG A 277 -15.89 3.70 -12.20
N GLY A 278 -15.15 3.08 -13.12
CA GLY A 278 -15.02 1.62 -13.18
C GLY A 278 -14.42 1.05 -11.90
N GLU A 279 -13.36 1.68 -11.39
CA GLU A 279 -12.72 1.30 -10.15
C GLU A 279 -13.65 1.47 -8.93
N ILE A 280 -14.32 2.62 -8.82
CA ILE A 280 -15.27 2.90 -7.74
C ILE A 280 -16.39 1.87 -7.70
N ASN A 281 -16.95 1.51 -8.85
CA ASN A 281 -18.00 0.47 -8.93
C ASN A 281 -17.51 -0.88 -8.40
N TYR A 282 -16.25 -1.22 -8.65
CA TYR A 282 -15.64 -2.44 -8.11
C TYR A 282 -15.48 -2.34 -6.59
N MET A 283 -14.96 -1.21 -6.08
CA MET A 283 -14.81 -0.97 -4.63
C MET A 283 -16.15 -1.03 -3.90
N MET A 284 -17.17 -0.31 -4.38
CA MET A 284 -18.49 -0.26 -3.74
C MET A 284 -19.20 -1.61 -3.68
N LYS A 285 -18.94 -2.51 -4.65
CA LYS A 285 -19.43 -3.90 -4.58
C LYS A 285 -18.71 -4.70 -3.51
N SER A 286 -17.40 -4.50 -3.37
CA SER A 286 -16.59 -5.19 -2.35
C SER A 286 -16.90 -4.75 -0.92
N HIS A 287 -17.42 -3.53 -0.72
CA HIS A 287 -17.82 -3.00 0.58
C HIS A 287 -19.14 -3.56 1.15
N LYS A 288 -20.03 -4.06 0.28
CA LYS A 288 -21.39 -4.49 0.67
C LYS A 288 -21.48 -5.98 1.04
N ASN A 289 -20.36 -6.70 1.00
CA ASN A 289 -20.23 -8.12 1.34
C ASN A 289 -19.39 -8.28 2.61
#